data_AF-A0A530LLY8-F1
#
_entry.id   AF-A0A530LLY8-F1
#
_cell.length_a   1.000
_cell.length_b   1.000
_cell.length_c   1.000
_cell.angle_alpha   90.00
_cell.angle_beta   90.00
_cell.angle_gamma   90.00
#
_symmetry.space_group_name_H-M   'P 1'
#
loop_
_entity.id
_entity.type
_entity.pdbx_description
1 polymer ?
#
loop_
_entity_poly.entity_id
_entity_poly.type
_entity_poly.pdbx_seq_one_letter_code
_entity_poly.pdbx_strand_id
1 'polypeptide(L)'
;LFGQLPPGWARVQAIVDYVHNRLSFGYGYARSTRTAAQAHEERVGVCRDFAHLAITLCRCMNIPARYVNGYLGDIGVPADPAPMDFSAWVEVFLDGRWYTFDPRHNVPRIGRVVIARGRDATDVPLLHSFGPHRLTLFKIWTHEQEGNLFKPPYRGVDKTVSARMLA
;
A
#
# COMPACT_ATOMS: atom_id res chain seq x y z
N LEU A 1 21.37 10.90 -4.00
CA LEU A 1 20.78 9.65 -3.49
C LEU A 1 20.95 8.49 -4.46
N PHE A 2 20.36 8.50 -5.67
CA PHE A 2 20.33 7.28 -6.53
C PHE A 2 20.95 7.44 -7.93
N GLY A 3 21.39 8.65 -8.31
CA GLY A 3 21.84 8.94 -9.69
C GLY A 3 23.08 8.16 -10.15
N GLN A 4 23.93 7.73 -9.22
CA GLN A 4 25.15 6.97 -9.51
C GLN A 4 24.91 5.45 -9.62
N LEU A 5 23.73 4.95 -9.24
CA LEU A 5 23.41 3.53 -9.31
C LEU A 5 23.07 3.12 -10.74
N PRO A 6 23.38 1.89 -11.19
CA PRO A 6 23.01 1.41 -12.52
C PRO A 6 21.50 1.57 -12.78
N PRO A 7 21.06 2.06 -13.95
CA PRO A 7 19.64 2.21 -14.26
C PRO A 7 18.93 0.85 -14.28
N GLY A 8 17.59 0.89 -14.22
CA GLY A 8 16.76 -0.32 -14.22
C GLY A 8 16.45 -0.84 -12.81
N TRP A 9 16.34 -2.15 -12.68
CA TRP A 9 15.89 -2.82 -11.45
C TRP A 9 16.68 -2.42 -10.22
N ALA A 10 18.01 -2.41 -10.30
CA ALA A 10 18.90 -2.12 -9.17
C ALA A 10 18.64 -0.72 -8.56
N ARG A 11 18.44 0.30 -9.41
CA ARG A 11 18.10 1.65 -8.95
C ARG A 11 16.72 1.71 -8.31
N VAL A 12 15.73 1.01 -8.86
CA VAL A 12 14.38 0.96 -8.27
C VAL A 12 14.39 0.25 -6.93
N GLN A 13 15.08 -0.90 -6.83
CA GLN A 13 15.22 -1.63 -5.57
C GLN A 13 15.88 -0.75 -4.51
N ALA A 14 16.96 -0.03 -4.85
CA ALA A 14 17.60 0.90 -3.91
C ALA A 14 16.68 2.04 -3.43
N ILE A 15 15.76 2.52 -4.29
CA ILE A 15 14.73 3.48 -3.89
C ILE A 15 13.75 2.83 -2.91
N VAL A 16 13.27 1.61 -3.22
CA VAL A 16 12.33 0.87 -2.37
C VAL A 16 12.96 0.57 -1.00
N ASP A 17 14.21 0.12 -0.97
CA ASP A 17 14.98 -0.12 0.25
C ASP A 17 15.13 1.16 1.07
N TYR A 18 15.44 2.28 0.41
CA TYR A 18 15.56 3.58 1.09
C TYR A 18 14.23 3.98 1.75
N VAL A 19 13.11 3.86 1.04
CA VAL A 19 11.79 4.21 1.58
C VAL A 19 11.41 3.28 2.73
N HIS A 20 11.61 1.98 2.56
CA HIS A 20 11.34 0.96 3.58
C HIS A 20 12.07 1.25 4.89
N ASN A 21 13.37 1.57 4.79
CA ASN A 21 14.19 1.85 5.96
C ASN A 21 13.97 3.25 6.54
N ARG A 22 13.45 4.20 5.75
CA ARG A 22 13.27 5.58 6.20
C ARG A 22 11.95 5.82 6.91
N LEU A 23 10.89 5.09 6.56
CA LEU A 23 9.57 5.29 7.14
C LEU A 23 9.24 4.23 8.18
N SER A 24 8.75 4.66 9.34
CA SER A 24 8.10 3.77 10.30
C SER A 24 6.62 3.63 9.96
N PHE A 25 6.14 2.38 9.87
CA PHE A 25 4.73 2.09 9.61
C PHE A 25 3.90 2.17 10.90
N GLY A 26 2.72 2.79 10.81
CA GLY A 26 1.74 2.74 11.90
C GLY A 26 0.38 3.31 11.48
N TYR A 27 -0.70 2.59 11.80
CA TYR A 27 -2.07 3.02 11.47
C TYR A 27 -2.44 4.37 12.11
N GLY A 28 -1.92 4.66 13.31
CA GLY A 28 -2.10 5.96 13.99
C GLY A 28 -1.49 7.15 13.26
N TYR A 29 -0.63 6.91 12.25
CA TYR A 29 -0.04 7.99 11.44
C TYR A 29 -0.91 8.37 10.24
N ALA A 30 -2.02 7.68 9.96
CA ALA A 30 -2.85 7.91 8.79
C ALA A 30 -3.30 9.38 8.68
N ARG A 31 -2.96 10.03 7.57
CA ARG A 31 -3.34 11.42 7.28
C ARG A 31 -3.49 11.62 5.78
N SER A 32 -4.69 11.93 5.32
CA SER A 32 -5.02 12.06 3.88
C SER A 32 -4.24 13.19 3.18
N THR A 33 -3.84 14.22 3.92
CA THR A 33 -3.11 15.38 3.39
C THR A 33 -1.60 15.21 3.34
N ARG A 34 -1.04 14.11 3.87
CA ARG A 34 0.42 13.91 3.85
C ARG A 34 0.93 13.77 2.42
N THR A 35 1.92 14.57 2.07
CA THR A 35 2.63 14.51 0.79
C THR A 35 3.88 13.61 0.89
N ALA A 36 4.46 13.23 -0.25
CA ALA A 36 5.73 12.50 -0.28
C ALA A 36 6.88 13.26 0.42
N ALA A 37 6.94 14.58 0.25
CA ALA A 37 7.94 15.42 0.91
C ALA A 37 7.76 15.43 2.44
N GLN A 38 6.52 15.51 2.93
CA GLN A 38 6.24 15.42 4.36
C GLN A 38 6.54 14.02 4.90
N ALA A 39 6.20 12.94 4.19
CA ALA A 39 6.57 11.59 4.60
C ALA A 39 8.10 11.44 4.71
N HIS A 40 8.85 12.00 3.75
CA HIS A 40 10.31 11.99 3.77
C HIS A 40 10.91 12.69 5.01
N GLU A 41 10.31 13.80 5.43
CA GLU A 41 10.76 14.58 6.59
C GLU A 41 10.28 13.97 7.92
N GLU A 42 8.99 13.63 8.03
CA GLU A 42 8.35 13.11 9.23
C GLU A 42 8.75 11.67 9.55
N ARG A 43 9.21 10.89 8.56
CA ARG A 43 9.69 9.49 8.70
C ARG A 43 8.66 8.52 9.27
N VAL A 44 7.38 8.85 9.15
CA VAL A 44 6.25 8.01 9.59
C VAL A 44 5.16 8.01 8.53
N GLY A 45 4.38 6.93 8.47
CA GLY A 45 3.22 6.87 7.59
C GLY A 45 2.54 5.51 7.51
N VAL A 46 1.60 5.42 6.59
CA VAL A 46 0.92 4.17 6.20
C VAL A 46 1.30 3.75 4.78
N CYS A 47 0.79 2.62 4.28
CA CYS A 47 1.14 2.09 2.95
C CYS A 47 1.04 3.13 1.81
N ARG A 48 0.05 4.04 1.87
CA ARG A 48 -0.08 5.18 0.94
C ARG A 48 1.16 6.06 0.91
N ASP A 49 1.69 6.41 2.07
CA ASP A 49 2.81 7.34 2.22
C ASP A 49 4.12 6.71 1.71
N PHE A 50 4.32 5.42 1.99
CA PHE A 50 5.42 4.64 1.43
C PHE A 50 5.35 4.60 -0.10
N ALA A 51 4.17 4.30 -0.66
CA ALA A 51 3.98 4.27 -2.11
C ALA A 51 4.22 5.66 -2.74
N HIS A 52 3.70 6.74 -2.15
CA HIS A 52 3.90 8.11 -2.63
C HIS A 52 5.37 8.52 -2.64
N LEU A 53 6.10 8.22 -1.56
CA LEU A 53 7.52 8.54 -1.49
C LEU A 53 8.33 7.76 -2.54
N ALA A 54 8.09 6.45 -2.68
CA ALA A 54 8.78 5.64 -3.68
C ALA A 54 8.48 6.08 -5.12
N ILE A 55 7.21 6.40 -5.45
CA ILE A 55 6.83 6.95 -6.76
C ILE A 55 7.55 8.27 -7.03
N THR A 56 7.58 9.16 -6.05
CA THR A 56 8.23 10.48 -6.19
C THR A 56 9.71 10.31 -6.50
N LEU A 57 10.41 9.49 -5.73
CA LEU A 57 11.84 9.23 -5.92
C LEU A 57 12.14 8.53 -7.25
N CYS A 58 11.29 7.59 -7.70
CA CYS A 58 11.40 6.99 -9.03
C CYS A 58 11.29 8.04 -10.13
N ARG A 59 10.27 8.91 -10.05
CA ARG A 59 10.04 9.98 -11.04
C ARG A 59 11.17 11.01 -11.04
N CYS A 60 11.77 11.33 -9.88
CA CYS A 60 12.97 12.18 -9.82
C CYS A 60 14.17 11.58 -10.57
N MET A 61 14.22 10.26 -10.73
CA MET A 61 15.24 9.55 -11.51
C MET A 61 14.81 9.28 -12.96
N ASN A 62 13.76 9.94 -13.45
CA ASN A 62 13.15 9.74 -14.76
C ASN A 62 12.63 8.31 -14.99
N ILE A 63 12.21 7.62 -13.93
CA ILE A 63 11.62 6.27 -14.01
C ILE A 63 10.10 6.38 -13.90
N PRO A 64 9.32 5.94 -14.90
CA PRO A 64 7.87 5.95 -14.80
C PRO A 64 7.39 5.01 -13.69
N ALA A 65 6.62 5.57 -12.75
CA ALA A 65 6.04 4.84 -11.63
C ALA A 65 4.59 5.28 -11.42
N ARG A 66 3.73 4.35 -11.01
CA ARG A 66 2.30 4.59 -10.74
C ARG A 66 1.87 3.97 -9.41
N TYR A 67 0.84 4.58 -8.83
CA TYR A 67 0.21 4.14 -7.60
C TYR A 67 -0.78 3.04 -7.89
N VAL A 68 -0.83 2.06 -6.99
CA VAL A 68 -1.80 0.96 -7.05
C VAL A 68 -2.40 0.77 -5.67
N ASN A 69 -3.72 0.58 -5.63
CA ASN A 69 -4.39 0.10 -4.44
C ASN A 69 -5.15 -1.20 -4.72
N GLY A 70 -5.41 -1.94 -3.65
CA GLY A 70 -6.16 -3.18 -3.74
C GLY A 70 -6.10 -4.01 -2.48
N TYR A 71 -6.52 -5.25 -2.61
CA TYR A 71 -6.45 -6.23 -1.54
C TYR A 71 -5.06 -6.87 -1.49
N LEU A 72 -4.56 -7.05 -0.29
CA LEU A 72 -3.37 -7.85 0.02
C LEU A 72 -3.65 -8.59 1.32
N GLY A 73 -4.12 -9.83 1.19
CA GLY A 73 -4.32 -10.72 2.33
C GLY A 73 -3.03 -11.42 2.73
N ASP A 74 -3.13 -12.26 3.76
CA ASP A 74 -2.00 -13.03 4.30
C ASP A 74 -1.75 -14.34 3.54
N ILE A 75 -1.91 -14.30 2.21
CA ILE A 75 -1.67 -15.45 1.33
C ILE A 75 -0.15 -15.66 1.21
N GLY A 76 0.32 -16.85 1.58
CA GLY A 76 1.73 -17.23 1.51
C GLY A 76 2.62 -16.51 2.54
N VAL A 77 2.05 -15.86 3.55
CA VAL A 77 2.76 -15.27 4.69
C VAL A 77 2.07 -15.67 6.01
N PRO A 78 2.73 -15.55 7.17
CA PRO A 78 2.06 -15.79 8.46
C PRO A 78 0.82 -14.91 8.62
N ALA A 79 -0.24 -15.47 9.16
CA ALA A 79 -1.47 -14.73 9.43
C ALA A 79 -1.23 -13.60 10.44
N ASP A 80 -1.72 -12.40 10.12
CA ASP A 80 -1.68 -11.26 11.02
C ASP A 80 -2.98 -11.21 11.86
N PRO A 81 -2.91 -11.17 13.20
CA PRO A 81 -4.10 -10.99 14.04
C PRO A 81 -4.73 -9.60 13.91
N ALA A 82 -4.02 -8.61 13.35
CA ALA A 82 -4.54 -7.27 13.11
C ALA A 82 -5.72 -7.30 12.11
N PRO A 83 -6.67 -6.34 12.19
CA PRO A 83 -7.71 -6.19 11.18
C PRO A 83 -7.11 -6.02 9.78
N MET A 84 -7.69 -6.70 8.79
CA MET A 84 -7.32 -6.51 7.39
C MET A 84 -7.71 -5.11 6.92
N ASP A 85 -6.94 -4.60 5.96
CA ASP A 85 -7.11 -3.28 5.36
C ASP A 85 -6.78 -3.34 3.86
N PHE A 86 -7.16 -2.32 3.12
CA PHE A 86 -6.60 -2.12 1.79
C PHE A 86 -5.10 -1.84 1.89
N SER A 87 -4.40 -2.30 0.86
CA SER A 87 -2.98 -2.02 0.70
C SER A 87 -2.76 -1.12 -0.49
N ALA A 88 -1.68 -0.35 -0.40
CA ALA A 88 -1.16 0.45 -1.48
C ALA A 88 0.29 0.05 -1.75
N TRP A 89 0.64 -0.03 -3.02
CA TRP A 89 1.99 -0.34 -3.48
C TRP A 89 2.30 0.45 -4.77
N VAL A 90 3.46 0.18 -5.36
CA VAL A 90 3.95 0.88 -6.54
C VAL A 90 4.10 -0.11 -7.69
N GLU A 91 3.73 0.32 -8.89
CA GLU A 91 4.17 -0.34 -10.11
C GLU A 91 5.16 0.58 -10.83
N VAL A 92 6.28 0.02 -11.30
CA VAL A 92 7.36 0.75 -11.99
C VAL A 92 7.56 0.17 -13.38
N PHE A 93 7.64 1.02 -14.40
CA PHE A 93 7.82 0.61 -15.78
C PHE A 93 9.30 0.41 -16.08
N LEU A 94 9.69 -0.84 -16.32
CA LEU A 94 11.05 -1.24 -16.67
C LEU A 94 10.97 -2.17 -17.88
N ASP A 95 11.86 -1.97 -18.86
CA ASP A 95 12.02 -2.90 -19.98
C ASP A 95 10.69 -3.31 -20.65
N GLY A 96 9.87 -2.32 -21.00
CA GLY A 96 8.61 -2.55 -21.71
C GLY A 96 7.43 -3.05 -20.86
N ARG A 97 7.58 -3.26 -19.54
CA ARG A 97 6.49 -3.74 -18.68
C ARG A 97 6.43 -3.10 -17.29
N TRP A 98 5.25 -3.17 -16.68
CA TRP A 98 5.02 -2.73 -15.30
C TRP A 98 5.37 -3.85 -14.31
N TYR A 99 6.17 -3.52 -13.30
CA TYR A 99 6.57 -4.42 -12.22
C TYR A 99 6.11 -3.90 -10.86
N THR A 100 5.62 -4.81 -10.02
CA THR A 100 5.18 -4.49 -8.66
C THR A 100 6.36 -4.38 -7.70
N PHE A 101 6.42 -3.27 -6.97
CA PHE A 101 7.30 -3.04 -5.84
C PHE A 101 6.46 -2.61 -4.63
N ASP A 102 6.85 -3.06 -3.43
CA ASP A 102 6.15 -2.76 -2.19
C ASP A 102 7.14 -2.19 -1.16
N PRO A 103 7.27 -0.85 -1.06
CA PRO A 103 8.17 -0.24 -0.08
C PRO A 103 7.76 -0.47 1.38
N ARG A 104 6.50 -0.83 1.67
CA ARG A 104 6.09 -1.15 3.05
C ARG A 104 6.67 -2.49 3.49
N HIS A 105 6.48 -3.54 2.68
CA HIS A 105 6.90 -4.90 3.07
C HIS A 105 8.31 -5.26 2.58
N ASN A 106 8.76 -4.64 1.48
CA ASN A 106 10.05 -4.84 0.81
C ASN A 106 10.44 -6.31 0.55
N VAL A 107 9.44 -7.18 0.42
CA VAL A 107 9.59 -8.57 0.00
C VAL A 107 8.49 -8.91 -0.99
N PRO A 108 8.75 -9.75 -2.01
CA PRO A 108 7.71 -10.25 -2.89
C PRO A 108 6.59 -10.91 -2.10
N ARG A 109 5.34 -10.56 -2.41
CA ARG A 109 4.14 -11.20 -1.85
C ARG A 109 3.20 -11.63 -2.97
N ILE A 110 2.57 -12.78 -2.81
CA ILE A 110 1.49 -13.22 -3.70
C ILE A 110 0.14 -12.71 -3.19
N GLY A 111 -0.95 -12.98 -3.91
CA GLY A 111 -2.30 -12.66 -3.45
C GLY A 111 -2.74 -11.20 -3.58
N ARG A 112 -2.05 -10.39 -4.38
CA ARG A 112 -2.50 -9.01 -4.69
C ARG A 112 -3.67 -9.03 -5.65
N VAL A 113 -4.79 -8.46 -5.24
CA VAL A 113 -5.94 -8.19 -6.12
C VAL A 113 -6.02 -6.70 -6.35
N VAL A 114 -5.64 -6.27 -7.55
CA VAL A 114 -5.64 -4.85 -7.94
C VAL A 114 -7.07 -4.34 -8.04
N ILE A 115 -7.36 -3.21 -7.39
CA ILE A 115 -8.61 -2.47 -7.57
C ILE A 115 -8.40 -1.38 -8.62
N ALA A 116 -7.43 -0.49 -8.37
CA ALA A 116 -7.24 0.66 -9.23
C ALA A 116 -5.77 1.09 -9.32
N ARG A 117 -5.48 1.84 -10.39
CA ARG A 117 -4.15 2.38 -10.70
C ARG A 117 -4.27 3.84 -11.09
N GLY A 118 -3.35 4.67 -10.61
CA GLY A 118 -3.34 6.10 -10.88
C GLY A 118 -1.95 6.71 -10.74
N ARG A 119 -1.81 8.01 -10.99
CA ARG A 119 -0.55 8.74 -10.75
C ARG A 119 -0.20 8.74 -9.26
N ASP A 120 -1.20 8.91 -8.40
CA ASP A 120 -1.13 8.88 -6.95
C ASP A 120 -2.52 8.54 -6.37
N ALA A 121 -2.73 8.76 -5.06
CA ALA A 121 -3.99 8.40 -4.38
C ALA A 121 -5.16 9.35 -4.68
N THR A 122 -4.91 10.50 -5.30
CA THR A 122 -5.95 11.47 -5.69
C THR A 122 -6.71 11.01 -6.93
N ASP A 123 -6.07 10.24 -7.82
CA ASP A 123 -6.71 9.64 -8.99
C ASP A 123 -7.60 8.45 -8.60
N VAL A 124 -7.24 7.74 -7.52
CA VAL A 124 -7.88 6.48 -7.10
C VAL A 124 -8.12 6.43 -5.58
N PRO A 125 -8.83 7.41 -5.00
CA PRO A 125 -9.11 7.41 -3.57
C PRO A 125 -10.05 6.26 -3.20
N LEU A 126 -9.89 5.69 -2.01
CA LEU A 126 -10.82 4.69 -1.47
C LEU A 126 -12.23 5.26 -1.31
N LEU A 127 -12.30 6.51 -0.86
CA LEU A 127 -13.53 7.28 -0.72
C LEU A 127 -13.21 8.73 -1.11
N HIS A 128 -14.01 9.28 -2.01
CA HIS A 128 -14.03 10.72 -2.29
C HIS A 128 -15.41 11.25 -1.92
N SER A 129 -15.43 12.24 -1.04
CA SER A 129 -16.65 12.72 -0.39
C SER A 129 -16.73 14.24 -0.48
N PHE A 130 -17.93 14.74 -0.74
CA PHE A 130 -18.23 16.15 -0.85
C PHE A 130 -19.17 16.54 0.28
N GLY A 131 -18.70 17.41 1.19
CA GLY A 131 -19.42 17.81 2.39
C GLY A 131 -19.07 16.98 3.65
N PRO A 132 -19.66 17.34 4.81
CA PRO A 132 -19.39 16.67 6.07
C PRO A 132 -19.83 15.20 6.02
N HIS A 133 -18.93 14.30 6.36
CA HIS A 133 -19.18 12.87 6.45
C HIS A 133 -18.34 12.29 7.59
N ARG A 134 -18.84 11.24 8.23
CA ARG A 134 -18.11 10.51 9.26
C ARG A 134 -18.13 9.03 8.92
N LEU A 135 -16.94 8.47 8.70
CA LEU A 135 -16.78 7.02 8.57
C LEU A 135 -17.05 6.37 9.92
N THR A 136 -18.13 5.58 10.02
CA THR A 136 -18.54 4.90 11.26
C THR A 136 -18.02 3.47 11.33
N LEU A 137 -17.83 2.83 10.17
CA LEU A 137 -17.34 1.47 10.06
C LEU A 137 -16.53 1.31 8.78
N PHE A 138 -15.40 0.61 8.91
CA PHE A 138 -14.57 0.22 7.79
C PHE A 138 -14.07 -1.21 8.05
N LYS A 139 -14.54 -2.17 7.25
CA LYS A 139 -14.17 -3.58 7.37
C LYS A 139 -13.73 -4.08 6.01
N ILE A 140 -12.51 -4.59 5.94
CA ILE A 140 -11.94 -5.26 4.78
C ILE A 140 -11.69 -6.72 5.16
N TRP A 141 -11.89 -7.64 4.23
CA TRP A 141 -11.56 -9.04 4.43
C TRP A 141 -11.13 -9.67 3.09
N THR A 142 -10.22 -10.63 3.20
CA THR A 142 -9.80 -11.49 2.10
C THR A 142 -9.73 -12.91 2.62
N HIS A 143 -10.15 -13.87 1.82
CA HIS A 143 -10.03 -15.29 2.14
C HIS A 143 -9.21 -15.97 1.06
N GLU A 144 -8.25 -16.78 1.47
CA GLU A 144 -7.65 -17.75 0.57
C GLU A 144 -8.68 -18.85 0.30
N GLN A 145 -8.87 -19.19 -0.97
CA GLN A 145 -9.83 -20.19 -1.40
C GLN A 145 -9.09 -21.37 -2.00
N GLU A 146 -9.16 -22.53 -1.35
CA GLU A 146 -8.65 -23.79 -1.88
C GLU A 146 -9.68 -24.39 -2.84
N GLY A 147 -9.33 -24.52 -4.13
CA GLY A 147 -10.17 -25.17 -5.15
C GLY A 147 -11.33 -24.34 -5.71
N ASN A 148 -12.14 -24.95 -6.59
CA ASN A 148 -13.16 -24.28 -7.42
C ASN A 148 -14.56 -24.20 -6.77
N LEU A 149 -14.65 -24.21 -5.44
CA LEU A 149 -15.95 -24.21 -4.73
C LEU A 149 -16.29 -22.79 -4.27
N PHE A 150 -17.08 -22.05 -5.06
CA PHE A 150 -17.79 -20.85 -4.59
C PHE A 150 -18.80 -21.23 -3.49
N LYS A 151 -18.32 -21.40 -2.26
CA LYS A 151 -19.11 -21.26 -1.04
C LYS A 151 -18.71 -19.92 -0.43
N PRO A 152 -19.58 -18.89 -0.44
CA PRO A 152 -19.27 -17.67 0.27
C PRO A 152 -18.95 -18.03 1.73
N PRO A 153 -17.88 -17.47 2.32
CA PRO A 153 -17.47 -17.85 3.66
C PRO A 153 -18.63 -17.63 4.62
N TYR A 154 -18.99 -18.71 5.32
CA TYR A 154 -19.88 -18.69 6.47
C TYR A 154 -19.48 -17.52 7.37
N ARG A 155 -20.42 -16.60 7.65
CA ARG A 155 -20.24 -15.34 8.40
C ARG A 155 -18.95 -15.38 9.24
N GLY A 156 -17.87 -14.82 8.67
CA GLY A 156 -16.56 -14.85 9.30
C GLY A 156 -16.70 -14.39 10.75
N VAL A 157 -16.08 -15.14 11.67
CA VAL A 157 -16.05 -14.81 13.09
C VAL A 157 -15.72 -13.33 13.22
N ASP A 158 -16.66 -12.58 13.79
CA ASP A 158 -16.51 -11.15 14.00
C ASP A 158 -15.39 -10.93 15.02
N LYS A 159 -14.15 -10.71 14.56
CA LYS A 159 -13.02 -10.36 15.42
C LYS A 159 -13.07 -8.92 15.94
N THR A 160 -14.23 -8.24 15.83
CA THR A 160 -14.44 -6.94 16.47
C THR A 160 -14.44 -7.12 17.98
N VAL A 161 -13.26 -7.12 18.59
CA VAL A 161 -13.13 -6.58 19.94
C VAL A 161 -13.69 -5.17 19.84
N SER A 162 -14.73 -4.89 20.62
CA SER A 162 -15.39 -3.60 20.68
C SER A 162 -14.35 -2.48 20.81
N ALA A 163 -14.08 -1.75 19.73
CA ALA A 163 -13.37 -0.48 19.77
C ALA A 163 -14.31 0.61 20.33
N ARG A 164 -14.79 0.43 21.56
CA ARG A 164 -15.06 1.55 22.46
C ARG A 164 -13.74 1.87 23.14
N MET A 165 -12.95 2.73 22.49
CA MET A 165 -11.87 3.56 23.02
C MET A 165 -10.85 3.70 21.90
N LEU A 166 -10.86 4.87 21.27
CA LEU A 166 -9.72 5.66 20.82
C LEU A 166 -10.38 6.90 20.19
N ALA A 167 -10.94 7.71 21.08
CA ALA A 167 -11.23 9.12 20.88
C ALA A 167 -10.04 9.91 21.42
#